data_AF-A0A1X3DKI8-F1
#
_entry.id   AF-A0A1X3DKI8-F1
#
_cell.length_a   1.000
_cell.length_b   1.000
_cell.length_c   1.000
_cell.angle_alpha   90.00
_cell.angle_beta   90.00
_cell.angle_gamma   90.00
#
_symmetry.space_group_name_H-M   'P 1'
#
loop_
_entity.id
_entity.type
_entity.pdbx_description
1 polymer ?
#
loop_
_entity_poly.entity_id
_entity_poly.type
_entity_poly.pdbx_seq_one_letter_code
_entity_poly.pdbx_strand_id
1 'polypeptide(L)'
;MNIHKKTRITPHNRQAIWRAYTQDKQSVTSLAAEYKVSRPTIYRILKAARLKLLVPQKSTNNRFKQAKYGMKRLAKVEREIEEKLKKQARRYNKSYPGEMVHFDTKRLPRLKNQTVADPFEYLFVAIDDYSRELYAAILPDRTAASAAKFLLRDVIDCCPYTVECAYSDNGVEYKGNASHPFSVVCCQNNIVQKFTRIARPQTNGKAERVIRTLMEMWHDKQTFADAQQRCRDLRRFVNFYNTVKPHSSLKGNTPFEVLETYFTQPVV
;
A
#
# COMPACT_ATOMS: atom_id res chain seq x y z
N MET A 1 -6.60 53.95 -29.98
CA MET A 1 -7.05 52.67 -29.38
C MET A 1 -6.01 52.20 -28.38
N ASN A 2 -6.26 52.37 -27.08
CA ASN A 2 -5.32 52.03 -26.01
C ASN A 2 -5.41 50.53 -25.69
N ILE A 3 -4.26 49.86 -25.70
CA ILE A 3 -4.17 48.46 -25.31
C ILE A 3 -4.50 48.34 -23.81
N HIS A 4 -5.26 47.31 -23.43
CA HIS A 4 -5.73 47.08 -22.07
C HIS A 4 -4.58 47.12 -21.02
N LYS A 5 -4.83 47.69 -19.84
CA LYS A 5 -3.82 47.94 -18.77
C LYS A 5 -3.05 46.71 -18.27
N LYS A 6 -3.52 45.50 -18.57
CA LYS A 6 -2.89 44.22 -18.21
C LYS A 6 -2.14 43.55 -19.37
N THR A 7 -2.14 44.14 -20.57
CA THR A 7 -1.48 43.54 -21.73
C THR A 7 0.03 43.53 -21.52
N ARG A 8 0.62 42.35 -21.72
CA ARG A 8 2.05 42.13 -21.53
C ARG A 8 2.77 42.46 -22.82
N ILE A 9 3.57 43.53 -22.81
CA ILE A 9 4.50 43.84 -23.91
C ILE A 9 5.53 42.71 -24.01
N THR A 10 5.82 42.28 -25.25
CA THR A 10 6.78 41.20 -25.53
C THR A 10 8.19 41.57 -25.07
N PRO A 11 9.06 40.60 -24.76
CA PRO A 11 10.43 40.88 -24.29
C PRO A 11 11.25 41.70 -25.29
N HIS A 12 11.07 41.45 -26.59
CA HIS A 12 11.70 42.22 -27.67
C HIS A 12 11.32 43.70 -27.62
N ASN A 13 10.03 43.99 -27.51
CA ASN A 13 9.55 45.37 -27.45
C ASN A 13 9.98 46.07 -26.15
N ARG A 14 10.16 45.35 -25.04
CA ARG A 14 10.75 45.93 -23.81
C ARG A 14 12.20 46.34 -23.99
N GLN A 15 12.98 45.55 -24.73
CA GLN A 15 14.37 45.90 -25.07
C GLN A 15 14.42 47.11 -26.01
N ALA A 16 13.54 47.17 -27.00
CA ALA A 16 13.42 48.32 -27.89
C ALA A 16 13.06 49.60 -27.12
N ILE A 17 12.06 49.55 -26.23
CA ILE A 17 11.67 50.66 -25.34
C ILE A 17 12.85 51.12 -24.48
N TRP A 18 13.65 50.19 -23.95
CA TRP A 18 14.82 50.54 -23.14
C TRP A 18 15.90 51.24 -23.95
N ARG A 19 16.20 50.76 -25.16
CA ARG A 19 17.16 51.40 -26.08
C ARG A 19 16.67 52.78 -26.49
N ALA A 20 15.42 52.90 -26.93
CA ALA A 20 14.83 54.17 -27.35
C ALA A 20 14.81 55.21 -26.21
N TYR A 21 14.60 54.79 -24.96
CA TYR A 21 14.65 55.69 -23.81
C TYR A 21 16.08 56.11 -23.42
N THR A 22 17.07 55.22 -23.55
CA THR A 22 18.44 55.46 -23.05
C THR A 22 19.39 56.02 -24.11
N GLN A 23 19.29 55.53 -25.35
CA GLN A 23 20.15 55.91 -26.47
C GLN A 23 19.51 57.04 -27.27
N ASP A 24 18.23 56.89 -27.66
CA ASP A 24 17.54 57.85 -28.53
C ASP A 24 16.84 58.97 -27.73
N LYS A 25 16.97 58.96 -26.39
CA LYS A 25 16.41 59.92 -25.43
C LYS A 25 14.91 60.21 -25.62
N GLN A 26 14.15 59.25 -26.13
CA GLN A 26 12.71 59.42 -26.35
C GLN A 26 11.96 59.59 -25.02
N SER A 27 10.97 60.48 -25.01
CA SER A 27 10.15 60.71 -23.82
C SER A 27 9.22 59.53 -23.52
N VAL A 28 8.89 59.33 -22.25
CA VAL A 28 7.93 58.30 -21.80
C VAL A 28 6.54 58.50 -22.47
N THR A 29 6.18 59.73 -22.77
CA THR A 29 4.92 60.07 -23.46
C THR A 29 4.94 59.60 -24.91
N SER A 30 6.05 59.80 -25.62
CA SER A 30 6.26 59.32 -26.99
C SER A 30 6.18 57.80 -27.06
N LEU A 31 6.92 57.12 -26.19
CA LEU A 31 6.94 55.65 -26.09
C LEU A 31 5.57 55.06 -25.74
N ALA A 32 4.80 55.73 -24.88
CA ALA A 32 3.44 55.30 -24.55
C ALA A 32 2.49 55.38 -25.77
N ALA A 33 2.61 56.44 -26.57
CA ALA A 33 1.82 56.63 -27.78
C ALA A 33 2.18 55.60 -28.87
N GLU A 34 3.49 55.43 -29.15
CA GLU A 34 4.01 54.51 -30.17
C GLU A 34 3.58 53.07 -29.91
N TYR A 35 3.79 52.59 -28.67
CA TYR A 35 3.46 51.22 -28.28
C TYR A 35 1.99 51.05 -27.86
N LYS A 36 1.17 52.12 -27.96
CA LYS A 36 -0.26 52.15 -27.61
C LYS A 36 -0.56 51.62 -26.20
N VAL A 37 0.30 51.93 -25.24
CA VAL A 37 0.19 51.50 -23.83
C VAL A 37 0.19 52.69 -22.88
N SER A 38 -0.28 52.47 -21.65
CA SER A 38 -0.29 53.52 -20.63
C SER A 38 1.13 53.89 -20.17
N ARG A 39 1.37 55.17 -19.84
CA ARG A 39 2.64 55.67 -19.26
C ARG A 39 3.10 54.86 -18.04
N PRO A 40 2.23 54.44 -17.08
CA PRO A 40 2.62 53.55 -15.98
C PRO A 40 3.21 52.21 -16.43
N THR A 41 2.78 51.69 -17.59
CA THR A 41 3.32 50.46 -18.16
C THR A 41 4.74 50.68 -18.65
N ILE A 42 5.01 51.80 -19.33
CA ILE A 42 6.37 52.19 -19.74
C ILE A 42 7.27 52.37 -18.51
N TYR A 43 6.81 53.08 -17.47
CA TYR A 43 7.59 53.22 -16.23
C TYR A 43 7.91 51.88 -15.56
N ARG A 44 6.97 50.93 -15.56
CA ARG A 44 7.20 49.58 -15.02
C ARG A 44 8.25 48.83 -15.82
N ILE A 45 8.24 48.97 -17.15
CA ILE A 45 9.23 48.36 -18.04
C ILE A 45 10.60 48.97 -17.81
N LEU A 46 10.73 50.30 -17.74
CA LEU A 46 12.00 50.98 -17.47
C LEU A 46 12.56 50.61 -16.08
N LYS A 47 11.69 50.49 -15.06
CA LYS A 47 12.09 50.03 -13.73
C LYS A 47 12.63 48.59 -13.76
N ALA A 48 11.98 47.69 -14.50
CA ALA A 48 12.46 46.32 -14.67
C ALA A 48 13.75 46.23 -15.51
N ALA A 49 13.87 47.06 -16.54
CA ALA A 49 15.04 47.15 -17.42
C ALA A 49 16.30 47.62 -16.67
N ARG A 50 16.17 48.60 -15.78
CA ARG A 50 17.26 49.03 -14.87
C ARG A 50 17.80 47.89 -14.00
N LEU A 51 16.94 46.94 -13.64
CA LEU A 51 17.30 45.74 -12.88
C LEU A 51 17.76 44.58 -13.78
N LYS A 52 17.94 44.81 -15.09
CA LYS A 52 18.26 43.80 -16.12
C LYS A 52 17.23 42.67 -16.24
N LEU A 53 15.99 42.88 -15.77
CA LEU A 53 14.89 41.91 -15.80
C LEU A 53 14.02 42.05 -17.06
N LEU A 54 14.66 41.98 -18.24
CA LEU A 54 14.00 42.17 -19.54
C LEU A 54 13.28 40.92 -20.06
N VAL A 55 13.56 39.74 -19.48
CA VAL A 55 12.95 38.45 -19.83
C VAL A 55 11.85 38.09 -18.82
N PRO A 56 10.74 37.44 -19.23
CA PRO A 56 9.71 36.98 -18.30
C PRO A 56 10.31 35.98 -17.30
N GLN A 57 10.24 36.31 -16.02
CA GLN A 57 10.66 35.41 -14.96
C GLN A 57 9.67 34.23 -14.89
N LYS A 58 10.16 33.00 -15.09
CA LYS A 58 9.36 31.80 -14.80
C LYS A 58 9.06 31.81 -13.29
N SER A 59 7.78 31.67 -12.92
CA SER A 59 7.35 31.63 -11.51
C SER A 59 7.97 30.44 -10.80
N THR A 60 9.20 30.63 -10.33
CA THR A 60 9.91 29.71 -9.45
C THR A 60 10.17 30.50 -8.19
N ASN A 61 9.28 30.33 -7.22
CA ASN A 61 9.28 31.03 -5.95
C ASN A 61 10.70 30.99 -5.33
N ASN A 62 11.42 32.12 -5.32
CA ASN A 62 12.76 32.22 -4.72
C ASN A 62 12.78 31.79 -3.24
N ARG A 63 11.61 31.80 -2.58
CA ARG A 63 11.35 31.19 -1.27
C ARG A 63 11.87 29.75 -1.14
N PHE A 64 11.77 28.93 -2.20
CA PHE A 64 12.17 27.52 -2.17
C PHE A 64 13.67 27.30 -2.45
N LYS A 65 14.40 28.33 -2.91
CA LYS A 65 15.85 28.27 -3.16
C LYS A 65 16.70 28.65 -1.94
N GLN A 66 16.07 29.12 -0.87
CA GLN A 66 16.80 29.50 0.35
C GLN A 66 17.24 28.25 1.12
N ALA A 67 18.50 28.23 1.58
CA ALA A 67 19.04 27.16 2.41
C ALA A 67 18.16 26.84 3.63
N LYS A 68 17.55 27.87 4.24
CA LYS A 68 16.56 27.72 5.34
C LYS A 68 15.36 26.84 4.96
N TYR A 69 14.85 26.95 3.73
CA TYR A 69 13.73 26.14 3.26
C TYR A 69 14.19 24.72 2.88
N GLY A 70 15.39 24.61 2.29
CA GLY A 70 16.06 23.32 2.06
C GLY A 70 16.25 22.53 3.35
N MET A 71 16.78 23.15 4.40
CA MET A 71 16.98 22.55 5.72
C MET A 71 15.67 22.13 6.39
N LYS A 72 14.61 22.96 6.34
CA LYS A 72 13.28 22.57 6.85
C LYS A 72 12.69 21.37 6.11
N ARG A 73 12.93 21.26 4.80
CA ARG A 73 12.50 20.11 4.00
C ARG A 73 13.32 18.88 4.34
N LEU A 74 14.63 19.02 4.54
CA LEU A 74 15.52 17.94 4.96
C LEU A 74 15.09 17.36 6.31
N ALA A 75 14.91 18.20 7.34
CA ALA A 75 14.46 17.76 8.66
C ALA A 75 13.08 17.06 8.62
N LYS A 76 12.17 17.50 7.75
CA LYS A 76 10.88 16.82 7.53
C LYS A 76 11.08 15.43 6.92
N VAL A 77 11.97 15.31 5.94
CA VAL A 77 12.30 14.04 5.27
C VAL A 77 13.01 13.10 6.23
N GLU A 78 13.98 13.58 6.99
CA GLU A 78 14.68 12.81 8.03
C GLU A 78 13.71 12.29 9.08
N ARG A 79 12.81 13.14 9.59
CA ARG A 79 11.77 12.71 10.53
C ARG A 79 10.85 11.64 9.93
N GLU A 80 10.47 11.79 8.66
CA GLU A 80 9.64 10.79 7.96
C GLU A 80 10.39 9.45 7.79
N ILE A 81 11.70 9.51 7.49
CA ILE A 81 12.58 8.34 7.41
C ILE A 81 12.73 7.69 8.79
N GLU A 82 12.98 8.46 9.85
CA GLU A 82 13.07 7.95 11.22
C GLU A 82 11.75 7.31 11.66
N GLU A 83 10.61 7.93 11.38
CA GLU A 83 9.29 7.36 11.68
C GLU A 83 9.05 6.05 10.91
N LYS A 84 9.49 5.99 9.64
CA LYS A 84 9.47 4.75 8.84
C LYS A 84 10.36 3.68 9.44
N LEU A 85 11.60 4.01 9.82
CA LEU A 85 12.56 3.08 10.45
C LEU A 85 12.05 2.60 11.81
N LYS A 86 11.50 3.48 12.66
CA LYS A 86 10.87 3.12 13.94
C LYS A 86 9.66 2.20 13.74
N LYS A 87 8.83 2.43 12.71
CA LYS A 87 7.72 1.52 12.34
C LYS A 87 8.22 0.18 11.82
N GLN A 88 9.32 0.18 11.07
CA GLN A 88 9.93 -1.02 10.51
C GLN A 88 10.60 -1.88 11.60
N ALA A 89 11.29 -1.25 12.56
CA ALA A 89 11.86 -1.91 13.74
C ALA A 89 10.79 -2.48 14.69
N ARG A 90 9.57 -1.92 14.69
CA ARG A 90 8.42 -2.45 15.44
C ARG A 90 7.69 -3.59 14.73
N ARG A 91 7.99 -3.88 13.46
CA ARG A 91 7.44 -5.04 12.77
C ARG A 91 8.17 -6.28 13.29
N TYR A 92 7.58 -6.95 14.27
CA TYR A 92 8.02 -8.28 14.64
C TYR A 92 7.81 -9.17 13.40
N ASN A 93 8.88 -9.76 12.90
CA ASN A 93 8.79 -10.99 12.13
C ASN A 93 9.21 -12.10 13.08
N LYS A 94 8.55 -13.24 12.96
CA LYS A 94 8.96 -14.46 13.64
C LYS A 94 10.33 -14.92 13.15
N SER A 95 10.97 -15.78 13.93
CA SER A 95 12.37 -16.18 13.71
C SER A 95 12.48 -17.46 12.87
N TYR A 96 11.45 -18.31 12.91
CA TYR A 96 11.40 -19.58 12.19
C TYR A 96 9.98 -19.93 11.74
N PRO A 97 9.82 -20.80 10.71
CA PRO A 97 8.52 -21.29 10.28
C PRO A 97 7.75 -21.99 11.41
N GLY A 98 6.47 -21.68 11.57
CA GLY A 98 5.61 -22.32 12.57
C GLY A 98 5.59 -21.66 13.94
N GLU A 99 6.50 -20.71 14.24
CA GLU A 99 6.49 -19.98 15.52
C GLU A 99 5.14 -19.24 15.74
N MET A 100 4.52 -18.77 14.65
CA MET A 100 3.18 -18.19 14.69
C MET A 100 2.50 -18.22 13.33
N VAL A 101 1.29 -18.75 13.29
CA VAL A 101 0.43 -18.79 12.11
C VAL A 101 -0.79 -17.91 12.36
N HIS A 102 -1.04 -16.98 11.44
CA HIS A 102 -2.16 -16.05 11.49
C HIS A 102 -3.39 -16.63 10.81
N PHE A 103 -4.51 -16.72 11.54
CA PHE A 103 -5.79 -17.20 11.07
C PHE A 103 -6.76 -16.04 10.85
N ASP A 104 -7.57 -16.14 9.79
CA ASP A 104 -8.66 -15.21 9.50
C ASP A 104 -9.73 -15.87 8.62
N THR A 105 -10.95 -15.34 8.68
CA THR A 105 -12.12 -15.87 7.95
C THR A 105 -12.75 -14.78 7.10
N LYS A 106 -13.06 -15.10 5.85
CA LYS A 106 -13.76 -14.20 4.93
C LYS A 106 -15.02 -14.85 4.38
N ARG A 107 -16.17 -14.22 4.60
CA ARG A 107 -17.39 -14.55 3.86
C ARG A 107 -17.18 -14.25 2.36
N LEU A 108 -17.39 -15.25 1.52
CA LEU A 108 -17.29 -15.11 0.08
C LEU A 108 -18.60 -14.58 -0.53
N PRO A 109 -18.54 -13.86 -1.66
CA PRO A 109 -19.71 -13.58 -2.47
C PRO A 109 -20.38 -14.88 -2.94
N ARG A 110 -21.70 -14.81 -3.12
CA ARG A 110 -22.47 -15.89 -3.73
C ARG A 110 -22.07 -16.06 -5.20
N LEU A 111 -22.21 -17.28 -5.69
CA LEU A 111 -22.06 -17.57 -7.11
C LEU A 111 -23.21 -16.96 -7.91
N LYS A 112 -23.02 -16.74 -9.22
CA LYS A 112 -24.03 -16.10 -10.06
C LYS A 112 -25.35 -16.88 -10.18
N ASN A 113 -25.27 -18.20 -10.03
CA ASN A 113 -26.41 -19.12 -10.04
C ASN A 113 -27.05 -19.32 -8.66
N GLN A 114 -26.52 -18.71 -7.60
CA GLN A 114 -27.08 -18.77 -6.25
C GLN A 114 -28.02 -17.59 -5.98
N THR A 115 -29.09 -17.87 -5.26
CA THR A 115 -30.14 -16.94 -4.87
C THR A 115 -29.93 -16.42 -3.45
N VAL A 116 -30.85 -15.56 -2.98
CA VAL A 116 -30.79 -15.01 -1.61
C VAL A 116 -31.04 -16.08 -0.54
N ALA A 117 -31.71 -17.19 -0.89
CA ALA A 117 -31.97 -18.30 0.00
C ALA A 117 -30.74 -19.20 0.22
N ASP A 118 -29.79 -19.20 -0.71
CA ASP A 118 -28.62 -20.08 -0.64
C ASP A 118 -27.64 -19.61 0.45
N PRO A 119 -27.04 -20.55 1.21
CA PRO A 119 -26.09 -20.23 2.25
C PRO A 119 -24.83 -19.58 1.66
N PHE A 120 -24.19 -18.73 2.47
CA PHE A 120 -22.88 -18.21 2.12
C PHE A 120 -21.81 -19.26 2.39
N GLU A 121 -20.76 -19.24 1.59
CA GLU A 121 -19.54 -20.00 1.85
C GLU A 121 -18.47 -19.09 2.44
N TYR A 122 -17.57 -19.69 3.20
CA TYR A 122 -16.57 -18.98 4.00
C TYR A 122 -15.18 -19.47 3.63
N LEU A 123 -14.31 -18.53 3.28
CA LEU A 123 -12.89 -18.75 3.03
C LEU A 123 -12.15 -18.64 4.36
N PHE A 124 -11.57 -19.76 4.80
CA PHE A 124 -10.64 -19.81 5.91
C PHE A 124 -9.22 -19.69 5.37
N VAL A 125 -8.40 -18.89 6.04
CA VAL A 125 -7.01 -18.64 5.68
C VAL A 125 -6.14 -18.80 6.90
N ALA A 126 -5.00 -19.45 6.71
CA ALA A 126 -3.90 -19.47 7.65
C ALA A 126 -2.61 -19.07 6.91
N ILE A 127 -1.84 -18.14 7.47
CA ILE A 127 -0.57 -17.71 6.91
C ILE A 127 0.53 -17.73 7.96
N ASP A 128 1.63 -18.39 7.66
CA ASP A 128 2.82 -18.36 8.51
C ASP A 128 3.43 -16.96 8.56
N ASP A 129 3.85 -16.51 9.74
CA ASP A 129 4.38 -15.16 9.94
C ASP A 129 5.77 -14.97 9.29
N TYR A 130 6.58 -16.03 9.27
CA TYR A 130 7.97 -16.07 8.80
C TYR A 130 8.04 -16.31 7.29
N SER A 131 7.67 -17.50 6.83
CA SER A 131 7.79 -17.95 5.44
C SER A 131 6.72 -17.36 4.53
N ARG A 132 5.60 -16.90 5.12
CA ARG A 132 4.38 -16.52 4.40
C ARG A 132 3.74 -17.66 3.63
N GLU A 133 4.03 -18.90 4.00
CA GLU A 133 3.30 -20.04 3.47
C GLU A 133 1.81 -19.90 3.78
N LEU A 134 1.00 -20.07 2.74
CA LEU A 134 -0.43 -19.88 2.76
C LEU A 134 -1.17 -21.21 2.73
N TYR A 135 -2.11 -21.36 3.64
CA TYR A 135 -3.12 -22.41 3.66
C TYR A 135 -4.49 -21.76 3.53
N ALA A 136 -5.35 -22.31 2.68
CA ALA A 136 -6.70 -21.79 2.51
C ALA A 136 -7.70 -22.88 2.11
N ALA A 137 -8.91 -22.81 2.69
CA ALA A 137 -10.00 -23.71 2.37
C ALA A 137 -11.34 -22.97 2.35
N ILE A 138 -12.30 -23.49 1.59
CA ILE A 138 -13.68 -22.99 1.57
C ILE A 138 -14.55 -23.97 2.33
N LEU A 139 -15.28 -23.48 3.33
CA LEU A 139 -16.17 -24.25 4.18
C LEU A 139 -17.60 -23.66 4.13
N PRO A 140 -18.63 -24.48 4.38
CA PRO A 140 -20.03 -24.08 4.23
C PRO A 140 -20.52 -23.10 5.29
N ASP A 141 -19.78 -22.94 6.39
CA ASP A 141 -20.17 -22.09 7.51
C ASP A 141 -18.95 -21.50 8.24
N ARG A 142 -19.22 -20.52 9.11
CA ARG A 142 -18.22 -19.89 10.00
C ARG A 142 -18.31 -20.40 11.44
N THR A 143 -18.48 -21.70 11.64
CA THR A 143 -18.57 -22.28 12.98
C THR A 143 -17.19 -22.62 13.54
N ALA A 144 -17.12 -22.77 14.88
CA ALA A 144 -15.93 -23.25 15.56
C ALA A 144 -15.51 -24.66 15.11
N ALA A 145 -16.47 -25.52 14.76
CA ALA A 145 -16.20 -26.85 14.25
C ALA A 145 -15.54 -26.81 12.86
N SER A 146 -16.01 -25.92 11.99
CA SER A 146 -15.38 -25.65 10.68
C SER A 146 -13.97 -25.10 10.83
N ALA A 147 -13.76 -24.13 11.72
CA ALA A 147 -12.42 -23.60 12.01
C ALA A 147 -11.47 -24.69 12.55
N ALA A 148 -11.95 -25.55 13.44
CA ALA A 148 -11.18 -26.67 13.99
C ALA A 148 -10.81 -27.70 12.91
N LYS A 149 -11.76 -28.02 12.03
CA LYS A 149 -11.53 -28.89 10.87
C LYS A 149 -10.49 -28.30 9.93
N PHE A 150 -10.56 -27.00 9.64
CA PHE A 150 -9.57 -26.31 8.83
C PHE A 150 -8.16 -26.39 9.45
N LEU A 151 -8.04 -26.07 10.75
CA LEU A 151 -6.76 -26.18 11.46
C LEU A 151 -6.19 -27.59 11.38
N LEU A 152 -7.00 -28.61 11.65
CA LEU A 152 -6.51 -29.99 11.65
C LEU A 152 -6.16 -30.49 10.23
N ARG A 153 -7.10 -30.39 9.30
CA ARG A 153 -7.01 -31.06 7.99
C ARG A 153 -6.24 -30.27 6.94
N ASP A 154 -6.38 -28.95 6.94
CA ASP A 154 -5.82 -28.12 5.89
C ASP A 154 -4.51 -27.47 6.32
N VAL A 155 -4.30 -27.26 7.63
CA VAL A 155 -3.05 -26.67 8.17
C VAL A 155 -2.13 -27.75 8.75
N ILE A 156 -2.52 -28.42 9.84
CA ILE A 156 -1.62 -29.36 10.56
C ILE A 156 -1.24 -30.55 9.67
N ASP A 157 -2.21 -31.25 9.07
CA ASP A 157 -1.96 -32.43 8.24
C ASP A 157 -1.11 -32.11 6.98
N CYS A 158 -1.16 -30.86 6.49
CA CYS A 158 -0.45 -30.43 5.28
C CYS A 158 0.91 -29.76 5.57
N CYS A 159 1.11 -29.26 6.79
CA CYS A 159 2.25 -28.42 7.13
C CYS A 159 3.50 -29.27 7.39
N PRO A 160 4.64 -28.99 6.74
CA PRO A 160 5.85 -29.79 6.91
C PRO A 160 6.59 -29.53 8.23
N TYR A 161 6.12 -28.58 9.03
CA TYR A 161 6.72 -28.18 10.31
C TYR A 161 5.68 -28.03 11.43
N THR A 162 6.16 -27.97 12.67
CA THR A 162 5.29 -27.82 13.84
C THR A 162 4.77 -26.39 13.92
N VAL A 163 3.46 -26.24 14.11
CA VAL A 163 2.84 -24.95 14.43
C VAL A 163 2.82 -24.80 15.94
N GLU A 164 3.46 -23.76 16.48
CA GLU A 164 3.50 -23.53 17.94
C GLU A 164 2.40 -22.58 18.41
N CYS A 165 1.99 -21.65 17.55
CA CYS A 165 1.05 -20.62 17.94
C CYS A 165 0.03 -20.34 16.82
N ALA A 166 -1.25 -20.49 17.15
CA ALA A 166 -2.35 -20.01 16.32
C ALA A 166 -2.76 -18.61 16.78
N TYR A 167 -2.60 -17.62 15.91
CA TYR A 167 -2.93 -16.23 16.19
C TYR A 167 -4.15 -15.79 15.37
N SER A 168 -5.25 -15.43 16.01
CA SER A 168 -6.49 -15.03 15.33
C SER A 168 -7.06 -13.73 15.88
N ASP A 169 -8.12 -13.22 15.26
CA ASP A 169 -8.97 -12.24 15.91
C ASP A 169 -9.85 -12.87 17.00
N ASN A 170 -10.70 -12.06 17.62
CA ASN A 170 -11.63 -12.53 18.66
C ASN A 170 -12.96 -13.05 18.08
N GLY A 171 -12.96 -13.51 16.82
CA GLY A 171 -14.14 -14.09 16.17
C GLY A 171 -14.68 -15.30 16.92
N VAL A 172 -15.99 -15.52 16.82
CA VAL A 172 -16.71 -16.60 17.53
C VAL A 172 -16.32 -18.00 17.02
N GLU A 173 -15.74 -18.07 15.82
CA GLU A 173 -15.18 -19.29 15.25
C GLU A 173 -13.82 -19.69 15.88
N TYR A 174 -13.12 -18.74 16.50
CA TYR A 174 -11.79 -18.97 17.08
C TYR A 174 -11.83 -18.90 18.61
N LYS A 175 -12.65 -18.01 19.19
CA LYS A 175 -12.68 -17.74 20.62
C LYS A 175 -13.99 -18.20 21.26
N GLY A 176 -13.87 -19.04 22.28
CA GLY A 176 -15.01 -19.49 23.08
C GLY A 176 -14.61 -19.98 24.47
N ASN A 177 -15.44 -20.87 25.03
CA ASN A 177 -15.19 -21.52 26.32
C ASN A 177 -14.12 -22.62 26.23
N ALA A 178 -13.82 -23.29 27.34
CA ALA A 178 -12.81 -24.35 27.39
C ALA A 178 -13.10 -25.54 26.43
N SER A 179 -14.37 -25.80 26.13
CA SER A 179 -14.80 -26.85 25.22
C SER A 179 -14.94 -26.38 23.77
N HIS A 180 -14.43 -25.17 23.46
CA HIS A 180 -14.51 -24.61 22.12
C HIS A 180 -13.71 -25.49 21.12
N PRO A 181 -14.32 -25.98 20.03
CA PRO A 181 -13.70 -26.97 19.14
C PRO A 181 -12.30 -26.58 18.64
N PHE A 182 -12.10 -25.31 18.27
CA PHE A 182 -10.79 -24.83 17.81
C PHE A 182 -9.75 -24.90 18.93
N SER A 183 -10.12 -24.52 20.15
CA SER A 183 -9.23 -24.52 21.31
C SER A 183 -8.88 -25.95 21.74
N VAL A 184 -9.81 -26.89 21.60
CA VAL A 184 -9.56 -28.32 21.82
C VAL A 184 -8.53 -28.86 20.83
N VAL A 185 -8.68 -28.58 19.53
CA VAL A 185 -7.70 -29.01 18.52
C VAL A 185 -6.33 -28.37 18.76
N CYS A 186 -6.30 -27.08 19.11
CA CYS A 186 -5.05 -26.43 19.49
C CYS A 186 -4.38 -27.15 20.67
N CYS A 187 -5.12 -27.43 21.74
CA CYS A 187 -4.59 -28.10 22.93
C CYS A 187 -4.08 -29.51 22.62
N GLN A 188 -4.82 -30.29 21.82
CA GLN A 188 -4.44 -31.66 21.43
C GLN A 188 -3.14 -31.71 20.60
N ASN A 189 -2.83 -30.63 19.89
CA ASN A 189 -1.65 -30.53 19.02
C ASN A 189 -0.54 -29.65 19.62
N ASN A 190 -0.61 -29.32 20.93
CA ASN A 190 0.34 -28.45 21.63
C ASN A 190 0.49 -27.04 21.01
N ILE A 191 -0.57 -26.51 20.40
CA ILE A 191 -0.60 -25.18 19.79
C ILE A 191 -1.13 -24.17 20.81
N VAL A 192 -0.34 -23.13 21.08
CA VAL A 192 -0.77 -22.01 21.91
C VAL A 192 -1.71 -21.11 21.11
N GLN A 193 -2.91 -20.87 21.63
CA GLN A 193 -3.83 -19.91 21.01
C GLN A 193 -3.58 -18.49 21.53
N LYS A 194 -3.40 -17.54 20.61
CA LYS A 194 -3.26 -16.10 20.91
C LYS A 194 -4.26 -15.28 20.09
N PHE A 195 -4.65 -14.15 20.65
CA PHE A 195 -5.68 -13.29 20.06
C PHE A 195 -5.17 -11.86 19.85
N THR A 196 -5.75 -11.19 18.86
CA THR A 196 -5.59 -9.73 18.73
C THR A 196 -6.07 -9.01 19.97
N ARG A 197 -5.36 -7.95 20.35
CA ARG A 197 -5.84 -7.04 21.39
C ARG A 197 -7.09 -6.31 20.90
N ILE A 198 -8.05 -6.17 21.80
CA ILE A 198 -9.31 -5.43 21.55
C ILE A 198 -8.97 -4.03 21.01
N ALA A 199 -9.68 -3.61 19.96
CA ALA A 199 -9.51 -2.33 19.25
C ALA A 199 -8.12 -2.11 18.61
N ARG A 200 -7.35 -3.17 18.32
CA ARG A 200 -6.08 -3.11 17.57
C ARG A 200 -6.02 -4.11 16.40
N PRO A 201 -6.88 -3.95 15.38
CA PRO A 201 -6.98 -4.88 14.24
C PRO A 201 -5.69 -4.98 13.43
N GLN A 202 -4.85 -3.93 13.48
CA GLN A 202 -3.56 -3.82 12.79
C GLN A 202 -2.62 -5.02 13.03
N THR A 203 -2.82 -5.77 14.11
CA THR A 203 -1.97 -6.91 14.48
C THR A 203 -2.24 -8.18 13.67
N ASN A 204 -3.43 -8.36 13.06
CA ASN A 204 -3.71 -9.48 12.15
C ASN A 204 -3.54 -9.12 10.67
N GLY A 205 -2.86 -8.00 10.37
CA GLY A 205 -2.76 -7.46 9.01
C GLY A 205 -2.08 -8.37 7.98
N LYS A 206 -1.40 -9.46 8.40
CA LYS A 206 -0.81 -10.45 7.49
C LYS A 206 -1.89 -11.32 6.85
N ALA A 207 -2.80 -11.89 7.65
CA ALA A 207 -3.92 -12.68 7.15
C ALA A 207 -4.90 -11.82 6.34
N GLU A 208 -5.27 -10.64 6.85
CA GLU A 208 -6.13 -9.69 6.13
C GLU A 208 -5.53 -9.30 4.76
N ARG A 209 -4.20 -9.07 4.70
CA ARG A 209 -3.53 -8.74 3.45
C ARG A 209 -3.59 -9.87 2.43
N VAL A 210 -3.42 -11.10 2.89
CA VAL A 210 -3.52 -12.29 2.04
C VAL A 210 -4.93 -12.49 1.54
N ILE A 211 -5.95 -12.32 2.38
CA ILE A 211 -7.35 -12.38 1.96
C ILE A 211 -7.58 -11.37 0.84
N ARG A 212 -7.09 -10.14 1.00
CA ARG A 212 -7.17 -9.14 -0.07
C ARG A 212 -6.45 -9.60 -1.34
N THR A 213 -5.26 -10.20 -1.24
CA THR A 213 -4.53 -10.75 -2.39
C THR A 213 -5.32 -11.87 -3.09
N LEU A 214 -5.91 -12.80 -2.34
CA LEU A 214 -6.78 -13.86 -2.87
C LEU A 214 -7.98 -13.26 -3.62
N MET A 215 -8.60 -12.22 -3.08
CA MET A 215 -9.72 -11.57 -3.75
C MET A 215 -9.27 -10.88 -5.04
N GLU A 216 -8.26 -10.02 -4.97
CA GLU A 216 -7.80 -9.18 -6.09
C GLU A 216 -7.22 -10.00 -7.26
N MET A 217 -6.50 -11.09 -6.97
CA MET A 217 -5.74 -11.84 -7.97
C MET A 217 -6.45 -13.11 -8.46
N TRP A 218 -7.31 -13.70 -7.63
CA TRP A 218 -7.97 -14.98 -7.94
C TRP A 218 -9.47 -14.82 -8.06
N HIS A 219 -10.15 -14.43 -6.98
CA HIS A 219 -11.61 -14.43 -6.96
C HIS A 219 -12.19 -13.44 -7.98
N ASP A 220 -11.67 -12.21 -8.03
CA ASP A 220 -12.22 -11.13 -8.86
C ASP A 220 -11.78 -11.22 -10.34
N LYS A 221 -10.90 -12.18 -10.66
CA LYS A 221 -10.38 -12.40 -12.03
C LYS A 221 -11.13 -13.46 -12.81
N GLN A 222 -12.03 -14.19 -12.18
CA GLN A 222 -12.74 -15.29 -12.82
C GLN A 222 -14.18 -15.40 -12.32
N THR A 223 -14.97 -16.15 -13.07
CA THR A 223 -16.34 -16.53 -12.69
C THR A 223 -16.40 -18.03 -12.51
N PHE A 224 -16.94 -18.47 -11.39
CA PHE A 224 -17.08 -19.89 -11.09
C PHE A 224 -18.47 -20.39 -11.49
N ALA A 225 -18.54 -21.55 -12.13
CA ALA A 225 -19.80 -22.19 -12.51
C ALA A 225 -20.48 -22.83 -11.28
N ASP A 226 -19.68 -23.45 -10.41
CA ASP A 226 -20.14 -24.13 -9.21
C ASP A 226 -19.11 -24.03 -8.05
N ALA A 227 -19.52 -24.47 -6.86
CA ALA A 227 -18.68 -24.45 -5.67
C ALA A 227 -17.45 -25.38 -5.80
N GLN A 228 -17.58 -26.51 -6.50
CA GLN A 228 -16.50 -27.47 -6.67
C GLN A 228 -15.38 -26.90 -7.55
N GLN A 229 -15.73 -26.21 -8.63
CA GLN A 229 -14.80 -25.47 -9.47
C GLN A 229 -14.08 -24.40 -8.66
N ARG A 230 -14.82 -23.61 -7.87
CA ARG A 230 -14.21 -22.59 -7.01
C ARG A 230 -13.20 -23.18 -6.02
N CYS A 231 -13.52 -24.30 -5.36
CA CYS A 231 -12.58 -24.99 -4.47
C CYS A 231 -11.34 -25.52 -5.21
N ARG A 232 -11.51 -26.08 -6.42
CA ARG A 232 -10.37 -26.54 -7.24
C ARG A 232 -9.46 -25.39 -7.66
N ASP A 233 -10.04 -24.29 -8.10
CA ASP A 233 -9.27 -23.13 -8.55
C ASP A 233 -8.61 -22.40 -7.38
N LEU A 234 -9.20 -22.42 -6.17
CA LEU A 234 -8.53 -21.95 -4.96
C LEU A 234 -7.24 -22.73 -4.70
N ARG A 235 -7.28 -24.07 -4.75
CA ARG A 235 -6.10 -24.92 -4.54
C ARG A 235 -5.00 -24.62 -5.56
N ARG A 236 -5.37 -24.43 -6.82
CA ARG A 236 -4.42 -24.02 -7.87
C ARG A 236 -3.77 -22.67 -7.56
N PHE A 237 -4.57 -21.70 -7.07
CA PHE A 237 -4.04 -20.40 -6.70
C PHE A 237 -3.13 -20.46 -5.47
N VAL A 238 -3.47 -21.25 -4.45
CA VAL A 238 -2.62 -21.45 -3.26
C VAL A 238 -1.27 -22.04 -3.69
N ASN A 239 -1.26 -23.05 -4.56
CA ASN A 239 -0.03 -23.59 -5.12
C ASN A 239 0.78 -22.50 -5.85
N PHE A 240 0.15 -21.75 -6.77
CA PHE A 240 0.80 -20.62 -7.44
C PHE A 240 1.37 -19.58 -6.47
N TYR A 241 0.62 -19.24 -5.41
CA TYR A 241 1.05 -18.29 -4.38
C TYR A 241 2.31 -18.78 -3.64
N ASN A 242 2.34 -20.06 -3.27
CA ASN A 242 3.40 -20.65 -2.46
C ASN A 242 4.65 -20.98 -3.29
N THR A 243 4.53 -21.34 -4.58
CA THR A 243 5.67 -21.89 -5.35
C THR A 243 6.11 -21.04 -6.54
N VAL A 244 5.29 -20.08 -7.00
CA VAL A 244 5.60 -19.32 -8.24
C VAL A 244 5.60 -17.81 -8.00
N LYS A 245 4.68 -17.31 -7.16
CA LYS A 245 4.47 -15.87 -7.02
C LYS A 245 5.58 -15.24 -6.16
N PRO A 246 6.36 -14.26 -6.67
CA PRO A 246 7.34 -13.54 -5.86
C PRO A 246 6.65 -12.61 -4.84
N HIS A 247 7.24 -12.48 -3.64
CA HIS A 247 6.73 -11.60 -2.60
C HIS A 247 7.76 -10.56 -2.16
N SER A 248 7.38 -9.28 -2.24
CA SER A 248 8.25 -8.18 -1.83
C SER A 248 8.62 -8.21 -0.34
N SER A 249 7.75 -8.75 0.52
CA SER A 249 8.06 -8.97 1.94
C SER A 249 9.15 -10.03 2.17
N LEU A 250 9.39 -10.89 1.18
CA LEU A 250 10.39 -11.96 1.18
C LEU A 250 11.54 -11.64 0.23
N LYS A 251 11.79 -10.35 -0.05
CA LYS A 251 12.86 -9.87 -0.96
C LYS A 251 12.76 -10.46 -2.38
N GLY A 252 11.57 -10.84 -2.83
CA GLY A 252 11.33 -11.42 -4.15
C GLY A 252 11.17 -12.94 -4.15
N ASN A 253 11.52 -13.63 -3.06
CA ASN A 253 11.37 -15.07 -2.98
C ASN A 253 9.90 -15.49 -2.81
N THR A 254 9.61 -16.73 -3.20
CA THR A 254 8.37 -17.44 -2.91
C THR A 254 8.41 -18.01 -1.48
N PRO A 255 7.25 -18.30 -0.86
CA PRO A 255 7.22 -18.97 0.44
C PRO A 255 7.96 -20.30 0.42
N PHE A 256 7.83 -21.07 -0.66
CA PHE A 256 8.51 -22.34 -0.82
C PHE A 256 10.03 -22.20 -0.83
N GLU A 257 10.59 -21.25 -1.58
CA GLU A 257 12.05 -20.99 -1.60
C GLU A 257 12.56 -20.55 -0.22
N VAL A 258 11.76 -19.80 0.55
CA VAL A 258 12.13 -19.40 1.92
C VAL A 258 12.17 -20.62 2.85
N LEU A 259 11.20 -21.52 2.74
CA LEU A 259 11.19 -22.78 3.51
C LEU A 259 12.35 -23.69 3.10
N GLU A 260 12.58 -23.87 1.80
CA GLU A 260 13.70 -24.66 1.29
C GLU A 260 15.02 -24.12 1.82
N THR A 261 15.23 -22.80 1.74
CA THR A 261 16.43 -22.15 2.30
C THR A 261 16.55 -22.37 3.81
N TYR A 262 15.44 -22.40 4.55
CA TYR A 262 15.46 -22.63 6.00
C TYR A 262 15.85 -24.08 6.34
N PHE A 263 15.23 -25.06 5.69
CA PHE A 263 15.46 -26.49 5.98
C PHE A 263 16.75 -27.05 5.37
N THR A 264 17.35 -26.37 4.39
CA THR A 264 18.64 -26.79 3.79
C THR A 264 19.85 -26.17 4.48
N GLN A 265 19.66 -25.31 5.50
CA GLN A 265 20.76 -24.77 6.27
C GLN A 265 21.49 -25.88 7.05
N PRO A 266 22.83 -25.84 7.11
CA PRO A 266 23.58 -26.76 7.96
C PRO A 266 23.19 -26.51 9.42
N VAL A 267 22.83 -27.58 10.12
CA VAL A 267 22.57 -27.52 11.56
C VAL A 267 23.89 -27.17 12.24
N VAL A 268 23.96 -25.96 12.82
CA VAL A 268 25.12 -25.48 13.60
C VAL A 268 25.08 -26.07 14.99
#